data_AF-A0A7C1ZTF2-F1
#
_entry.id   AF-A0A7C1ZTF2-F1
#
_cell.length_a   1.000
_cell.length_b   1.000
_cell.length_c   1.000
_cell.angle_alpha   90.00
_cell.angle_beta   90.00
_cell.angle_gamma   90.00
#
_symmetry.space_group_name_H-M   'P 1'
#
loop_
_entity.id
_entity.type
_entity.pdbx_description
1 polymer ?
#
loop_
_entity_poly.entity_id
_entity_poly.type
_entity_poly.pdbx_seq_one_letter_code
_entity_poly.pdbx_strand_id
1 'polypeptide(L)'
;MGWVLGFALLSAAVALALTPALAIGISQCVTLVGGNGNKRLINRCPVCRIAGVERMRPGDSVPVYRKFTLPKNSRISVSLYGPGRSRIISDTPCAAAGKRNRQIVRKAGTCVRFNRNGGSLVLANSCQVCRSVLLERTATDRSRSNQSFAIAARSVVPVAANGSVSAKIINERSCLAGSKSARALGPSAKAAARLEALAARPPKFNDQAVETKRSWRKLKSRVIKKKEDTVEALATARKLKADAKNNADDAAGTVRELLNR
;
A
#
# COMPACT_ATOMS: atom_id res chain seq x y z
N MET A 1 -49.06 76.38 20.97
CA MET A 1 -47.83 76.02 20.22
C MET A 1 -47.12 74.91 20.98
N GLY A 2 -46.84 73.77 20.36
CA GLY A 2 -45.86 72.81 20.88
C GLY A 2 -46.30 71.35 21.06
N TRP A 3 -46.56 70.67 19.94
CA TRP A 3 -46.06 69.32 19.62
C TRP A 3 -46.53 68.08 20.41
N VAL A 4 -47.43 67.36 19.71
CA VAL A 4 -47.53 65.89 19.61
C VAL A 4 -46.15 65.23 19.48
N LEU A 5 -45.88 64.17 20.26
CA LEU A 5 -44.92 63.05 20.05
C LEU A 5 -44.71 62.38 21.43
N GLY A 6 -44.91 61.10 21.70
CA GLY A 6 -45.34 59.96 20.91
C GLY A 6 -45.49 58.79 21.89
N PHE A 7 -46.66 58.16 21.88
CA PHE A 7 -46.92 56.88 22.53
C PHE A 7 -46.03 55.80 21.90
N ALA A 8 -44.94 55.37 22.56
CA ALA A 8 -44.17 54.21 22.08
C ALA A 8 -43.18 53.61 23.10
N LEU A 9 -43.54 53.41 24.37
CA LEU A 9 -42.67 52.67 25.31
C LEU A 9 -43.46 51.74 26.24
N LEU A 10 -44.32 50.91 25.66
CA LEU A 10 -45.03 49.84 26.37
C LEU A 10 -45.20 48.61 25.48
N SER A 11 -44.08 48.04 25.02
CA SER A 11 -44.01 46.69 24.42
C SER A 11 -42.56 46.20 24.30
N ALA A 12 -41.95 45.82 25.42
CA ALA A 12 -40.76 44.97 25.40
C ALA A 12 -40.75 44.04 26.63
N ALA A 13 -41.92 43.45 26.91
CA ALA A 13 -42.02 42.31 27.78
C ALA A 13 -41.63 41.06 26.98
N VAL A 14 -40.74 40.24 27.55
CA VAL A 14 -40.62 38.80 27.30
C VAL A 14 -40.10 38.38 25.92
N ALA A 15 -38.77 38.32 25.75
CA ALA A 15 -38.14 37.44 24.74
C ALA A 15 -36.66 37.10 25.01
N LEU A 16 -36.21 37.09 26.27
CA LEU A 16 -34.82 36.72 26.63
C LEU A 16 -34.65 35.27 27.08
N ALA A 17 -35.67 34.43 26.88
CA ALA A 17 -35.56 32.98 27.05
C ALA A 17 -35.63 32.31 25.67
N LEU A 18 -34.71 31.37 25.43
CA LEU A 18 -34.58 30.50 24.24
C LEU A 18 -33.72 31.04 23.09
N THR A 19 -32.43 31.26 23.35
CA THR A 19 -31.42 30.90 22.35
C THR A 19 -31.21 29.39 22.38
N PRO A 20 -31.68 28.60 21.39
CA PRO A 20 -31.18 27.25 21.25
C PRO A 20 -29.71 27.37 20.86
N ALA A 21 -28.82 26.99 21.77
CA ALA A 21 -27.47 26.62 21.42
C ALA A 21 -27.55 25.43 20.45
N LEU A 22 -27.70 25.72 19.16
CA LEU A 22 -27.42 24.78 18.08
C LEU A 22 -25.91 24.62 18.02
N ALA A 23 -25.40 23.87 19.02
CA ALA A 23 -24.15 23.17 18.88
C ALA A 23 -24.35 22.19 17.72
N ILE A 24 -23.93 22.60 16.53
CA ILE A 24 -23.68 21.70 15.40
C ILE A 24 -22.41 20.92 15.77
N GLY A 25 -22.51 20.11 16.81
CA GLY A 25 -21.66 18.95 16.99
C GLY A 25 -22.04 17.99 15.87
N ILE A 26 -21.04 17.56 15.11
CA ILE A 26 -21.14 16.57 14.04
C ILE A 26 -22.02 15.42 14.57
N SER A 27 -23.29 15.39 14.14
CA SER A 27 -24.32 14.59 14.80
C SER A 27 -24.07 13.11 14.53
N GLN A 28 -23.39 12.43 15.45
CA GLN A 28 -23.32 10.98 15.45
C GLN A 28 -24.77 10.46 15.61
N CYS A 29 -25.34 9.97 14.52
CA CYS A 29 -26.71 9.46 14.47
C CYS A 29 -26.85 8.19 15.29
N VAL A 30 -25.77 7.42 15.35
CA VAL A 30 -25.70 6.18 16.09
C VAL A 30 -25.00 6.39 17.42
N THR A 31 -25.65 5.93 18.48
CA THR A 31 -25.11 5.93 19.85
C THR A 31 -25.03 4.50 20.37
N LEU A 32 -23.99 4.23 21.16
CA LEU A 32 -23.79 2.96 21.85
C LEU A 32 -24.12 3.18 23.33
N VAL A 33 -25.13 2.48 23.82
CA VAL A 33 -25.66 2.65 25.19
C VAL A 33 -25.70 1.29 25.88
N GLY A 34 -25.49 1.25 27.19
CA GLY A 34 -25.57 0.02 28.01
C GLY A 34 -24.23 -0.42 28.60
N GLY A 35 -24.32 -1.33 29.57
CA GLY A 35 -23.19 -1.83 30.37
C GLY A 35 -22.52 -3.08 29.80
N ASN A 36 -21.75 -3.77 30.63
CA ASN A 36 -21.08 -5.03 30.26
C ASN A 36 -22.13 -6.10 29.93
N GLY A 37 -22.04 -6.69 28.72
CA GLY A 37 -22.95 -7.75 28.25
C GLY A 37 -24.20 -7.30 27.50
N ASN A 38 -24.78 -6.14 27.84
CA ASN A 38 -26.07 -5.66 27.30
C ASN A 38 -25.95 -4.35 26.52
N LYS A 39 -24.98 -4.27 25.61
CA LYS A 39 -24.80 -3.08 24.76
C LYS A 39 -25.86 -3.00 23.68
N ARG A 40 -26.36 -1.80 23.43
CA ARG A 40 -27.38 -1.49 22.45
C ARG A 40 -26.89 -0.37 21.53
N LEU A 41 -27.12 -0.56 20.24
CA LEU A 41 -26.94 0.48 19.24
C LEU A 41 -28.28 1.16 18.98
N ILE A 42 -28.30 2.48 19.11
CA ILE A 42 -29.49 3.31 18.89
C ILE A 42 -29.21 4.23 17.71
N ASN A 43 -29.97 4.07 16.62
CA ASN A 43 -29.97 5.01 15.51
C ASN A 43 -31.09 6.03 15.71
N ARG A 44 -30.73 7.29 15.98
CA ARG A 44 -31.68 8.41 16.15
C ARG A 44 -32.03 9.10 14.85
N CYS A 45 -31.38 8.74 13.75
CA CYS A 45 -31.62 9.39 12.47
C CYS A 45 -32.77 8.72 11.71
N PRO A 46 -33.55 9.51 10.94
CA PRO A 46 -34.69 9.02 10.18
C PRO A 46 -34.29 8.19 8.95
N VAL A 47 -33.01 7.87 8.82
CA VAL A 47 -32.41 7.10 7.72
C VAL A 47 -31.67 5.89 8.29
N CYS A 48 -31.61 4.82 7.53
CA CYS A 48 -30.82 3.64 7.88
C CYS A 48 -29.33 4.01 7.98
N ARG A 49 -28.64 3.48 8.99
CA ARG A 49 -27.21 3.69 9.27
C ARG A 49 -26.44 2.37 9.34
N ILE A 50 -25.17 2.39 8.96
CA ILE A 50 -24.20 1.33 9.14
C ILE A 50 -23.16 1.85 10.14
N ALA A 51 -23.12 1.24 11.31
CA ALA A 51 -22.22 1.59 12.39
C ALA A 51 -21.06 0.59 12.47
N GLY A 52 -19.83 1.10 12.47
CA GLY A 52 -18.63 0.32 12.78
C GLY A 52 -18.34 0.44 14.26
N VAL A 53 -18.25 -0.70 14.93
CA VAL A 53 -17.92 -0.80 16.36
C VAL A 53 -16.57 -1.48 16.50
N GLU A 54 -15.67 -0.78 17.16
CA GLU A 54 -14.39 -1.30 17.64
C GLU A 54 -14.57 -1.85 19.05
N ARG A 55 -13.94 -2.98 19.34
CA ARG A 55 -13.91 -3.57 20.67
C ARG A 55 -12.48 -3.98 21.05
N MET A 56 -12.06 -3.53 22.23
CA MET A 56 -10.80 -3.93 22.87
C MET A 56 -11.14 -4.77 24.11
N ARG A 57 -10.64 -6.01 24.18
CA ARG A 57 -10.78 -6.85 25.40
C ARG A 57 -9.55 -6.69 26.29
N PRO A 58 -9.68 -6.84 27.62
CA PRO A 58 -8.53 -6.92 28.50
C PRO A 58 -7.64 -8.11 28.10
N GLY A 59 -6.34 -7.88 27.93
CA GLY A 59 -5.37 -8.91 27.53
C GLY A 59 -5.17 -9.06 26.01
N ASP A 60 -6.06 -8.52 25.18
CA ASP A 60 -5.89 -8.53 23.72
C ASP A 60 -4.98 -7.37 23.29
N SER A 61 -3.97 -7.64 22.47
CA SER A 61 -3.10 -6.62 21.87
C SER A 61 -3.71 -5.95 20.64
N VAL A 62 -4.79 -6.52 20.08
CA VAL A 62 -5.41 -6.09 18.82
C VAL A 62 -6.93 -5.92 18.98
N PRO A 63 -7.50 -4.77 18.55
CA PRO A 63 -8.94 -4.56 18.61
C PRO A 63 -9.71 -5.34 17.53
N VAL A 64 -10.93 -5.76 17.87
CA VAL A 64 -11.86 -6.45 16.98
C VAL A 64 -12.88 -5.47 16.42
N TYR A 65 -13.07 -5.48 15.09
CA TYR A 65 -14.01 -4.60 14.41
C TYR A 65 -15.25 -5.35 13.94
N ARG A 66 -16.44 -4.79 14.18
CA ARG A 66 -17.73 -5.33 13.71
C ARG A 66 -18.58 -4.22 13.09
N LYS A 67 -19.38 -4.57 12.08
CA LYS A 67 -20.31 -3.63 11.44
C LYS A 67 -21.75 -4.06 11.73
N PHE A 68 -22.60 -3.08 12.02
CA PHE A 68 -24.01 -3.29 12.30
C PHE A 68 -24.85 -2.38 11.41
N THR A 69 -25.82 -2.98 10.75
CA THR A 69 -26.83 -2.25 9.97
C THR A 69 -28.01 -1.94 10.88
N LEU A 70 -28.34 -0.66 10.98
CA LEU A 70 -29.36 -0.11 11.86
C LEU A 70 -30.46 0.53 11.01
N PRO A 71 -31.68 -0.01 11.02
CA PRO A 71 -32.83 0.66 10.40
C PRO A 71 -33.02 2.07 10.96
N LYS A 72 -33.80 2.91 10.26
CA LYS A 72 -34.17 4.25 10.74
C LYS A 72 -34.83 4.16 12.12
N ASN A 73 -34.52 5.10 13.02
CA ASN A 73 -35.14 5.20 14.35
C ASN A 73 -35.20 3.88 15.13
N SER A 74 -34.16 3.04 15.03
CA SER A 74 -34.14 1.69 15.58
C SER A 74 -33.22 1.55 16.80
N ARG A 75 -33.46 0.51 17.57
CA ARG A 75 -32.64 0.10 18.72
C ARG A 75 -32.34 -1.40 18.58
N ILE A 76 -31.09 -1.76 18.34
CA ILE A 76 -30.68 -3.16 18.22
C ILE A 76 -29.80 -3.53 19.41
N SER A 77 -30.10 -4.65 20.07
CA SER A 77 -29.20 -5.26 21.05
C SER A 77 -28.03 -5.90 20.30
N VAL A 78 -26.81 -5.56 20.71
CA VAL A 78 -25.61 -6.17 20.17
C VAL A 78 -25.00 -7.05 21.25
N SER A 79 -24.93 -8.35 20.96
CA SER A 79 -24.33 -9.33 21.86
C SER A 79 -22.81 -9.16 21.87
N LEU A 80 -22.35 -8.20 22.68
CA LEU A 80 -20.94 -7.95 22.96
C LEU A 80 -20.60 -8.64 24.30
N TYR A 81 -20.61 -9.97 24.29
CA TYR A 81 -20.35 -10.81 25.47
C TYR A 81 -18.94 -10.66 26.03
N GLY A 82 -18.80 -10.57 27.36
CA GLY A 82 -17.54 -10.52 28.10
C GLY A 82 -17.01 -9.10 28.37
N PRO A 83 -15.97 -8.96 29.23
CA PRO A 83 -15.36 -7.66 29.53
C PRO A 83 -14.74 -7.04 28.28
N GLY A 84 -14.76 -5.71 28.18
CA GLY A 84 -14.13 -4.99 27.09
C GLY A 84 -14.74 -3.63 26.77
N ARG A 85 -13.89 -2.70 26.35
CA ARG A 85 -14.30 -1.37 25.91
C ARG A 85 -14.78 -1.45 24.47
N SER A 86 -15.89 -0.78 24.17
CA SER A 86 -16.42 -0.74 22.81
C SER A 86 -16.75 0.69 22.44
N ARG A 87 -16.42 1.07 21.21
CA ARG A 87 -16.50 2.42 20.69
C ARG A 87 -17.06 2.38 19.28
N ILE A 88 -17.87 3.38 18.93
CA ILE A 88 -18.26 3.59 17.53
C ILE A 88 -17.10 4.30 16.82
N ILE A 89 -16.65 3.73 15.70
CA ILE A 89 -15.56 4.25 14.88
C ILE A 89 -16.04 4.77 13.52
N SER A 90 -17.24 4.38 13.07
CA SER A 90 -17.83 4.88 11.83
C SER A 90 -19.36 4.90 11.92
N ASP A 91 -19.97 5.93 11.35
CA ASP A 91 -21.42 6.07 11.15
C ASP A 91 -21.65 6.53 9.72
N THR A 92 -22.28 5.68 8.90
CA THR A 92 -22.52 5.95 7.49
C THR A 92 -23.96 5.60 7.12
N PRO A 93 -24.65 6.33 6.23
CA PRO A 93 -25.99 5.94 5.80
C PRO A 93 -25.97 4.65 4.99
N CYS A 94 -27.01 3.81 5.16
CA CYS A 94 -27.20 2.63 4.31
C CYS A 94 -27.44 3.06 2.87
N ALA A 95 -26.94 2.26 1.92
CA ALA A 95 -27.17 2.49 0.51
C ALA A 95 -28.63 2.14 0.12
N ALA A 96 -29.60 3.02 0.42
CA ALA A 96 -30.92 3.08 -0.25
C ALA A 96 -31.92 4.15 0.26
N ALA A 97 -31.69 4.87 1.38
CA ALA A 97 -32.76 5.70 1.99
C ALA A 97 -32.58 7.22 1.83
N GLY A 98 -32.03 7.63 0.70
CA GLY A 98 -32.19 8.98 0.21
C GLY A 98 -32.14 8.85 -1.30
N LYS A 99 -33.17 9.34 -2.00
CA LYS A 99 -32.97 9.79 -3.38
C LYS A 99 -31.71 10.62 -3.28
N ARG A 100 -30.61 10.08 -3.83
CA ARG A 100 -29.41 10.87 -4.07
C ARG A 100 -30.02 12.13 -4.65
N ASN A 101 -29.81 13.27 -4.01
CA ASN A 101 -29.59 14.43 -4.84
C ASN A 101 -28.33 14.02 -5.61
N ARG A 102 -28.56 13.25 -6.69
CA ARG A 102 -27.90 13.43 -7.95
C ARG A 102 -28.26 14.88 -8.23
N GLN A 103 -27.55 15.80 -7.57
CA GLN A 103 -26.84 16.75 -8.35
C GLN A 103 -26.21 15.86 -9.40
N ILE A 104 -26.80 15.93 -10.58
CA ILE A 104 -26.19 15.49 -11.80
C ILE A 104 -24.94 16.40 -11.86
N VAL A 105 -23.97 16.14 -10.99
CA VAL A 105 -22.60 16.01 -11.42
C VAL A 105 -22.75 14.88 -12.42
N ARG A 106 -23.08 15.28 -13.65
CA ARG A 106 -22.88 14.51 -14.87
C ARG A 106 -21.68 13.64 -14.56
N LYS A 107 -21.79 12.31 -14.70
CA LYS A 107 -20.67 11.36 -14.56
C LYS A 107 -19.46 12.02 -15.20
N ALA A 108 -18.70 12.76 -14.40
CA ALA A 108 -17.71 13.68 -14.92
C ALA A 108 -16.61 12.72 -15.25
N GLY A 109 -16.32 12.59 -16.55
CA GLY A 109 -15.40 11.57 -17.06
C GLY A 109 -14.25 11.40 -16.07
N THR A 110 -14.08 10.17 -15.59
CA THR A 110 -13.16 9.82 -14.49
C THR A 110 -11.92 10.71 -14.53
N CYS A 111 -11.73 11.54 -13.51
CA CYS A 111 -10.62 12.48 -13.46
C CYS A 111 -9.30 11.73 -13.47
N VAL A 112 -9.32 10.53 -12.87
CA VAL A 112 -8.15 9.68 -12.77
C VAL A 112 -8.19 8.62 -13.86
N ARG A 113 -7.10 8.55 -14.64
CA ARG A 113 -6.92 7.55 -15.68
C ARG A 113 -5.57 6.89 -15.55
N PHE A 114 -5.50 5.64 -16.03
CA PHE A 114 -4.20 5.03 -16.28
C PHE A 114 -3.53 5.74 -17.45
N ASN A 115 -2.25 6.00 -17.30
CA ASN A 115 -1.38 6.48 -18.36
C ASN A 115 -0.08 5.68 -18.34
N ARG A 116 0.67 5.72 -19.44
CA ARG A 116 2.02 5.17 -19.52
C ARG A 116 2.98 6.34 -19.63
N ASN A 117 3.91 6.44 -18.68
CA ASN A 117 5.01 7.40 -18.78
C ASN A 117 6.32 6.61 -18.89
N GLY A 118 6.94 6.62 -20.07
CA GLY A 118 8.22 5.93 -20.31
C GLY A 118 8.19 4.42 -20.07
N GLY A 119 7.03 3.77 -20.20
CA GLY A 119 6.85 2.33 -19.97
C GLY A 119 6.28 1.97 -18.59
N SER A 120 6.29 2.88 -17.62
CA SER A 120 5.69 2.65 -16.30
C SER A 120 4.21 3.04 -16.28
N LEU A 121 3.38 2.18 -15.67
CA LEU A 121 1.97 2.47 -15.44
C LEU A 121 1.85 3.55 -14.35
N VAL A 122 1.14 4.63 -14.65
CA VAL A 122 0.89 5.73 -13.72
C VAL A 122 -0.60 6.05 -13.66
N LEU A 123 -1.05 6.58 -12.52
CA LEU A 123 -2.36 7.18 -12.37
C LEU A 123 -2.24 8.68 -12.55
N ALA A 124 -2.91 9.23 -13.56
CA ALA A 124 -2.91 10.66 -13.86
C ALA A 124 -4.25 11.27 -13.47
N ASN A 125 -4.24 12.31 -12.63
CA ASN A 125 -5.42 13.08 -12.27
C ASN A 125 -5.52 14.34 -13.14
N SER A 126 -6.49 14.40 -14.04
CA SER A 126 -6.77 15.58 -14.88
C SER A 126 -7.57 16.68 -14.16
N CYS A 127 -8.15 16.36 -13.01
CA CYS A 127 -8.97 17.33 -12.27
C CYS A 127 -8.12 18.29 -11.44
N GLN A 128 -8.68 19.48 -11.22
CA GLN A 128 -8.08 20.55 -10.42
C GLN A 128 -8.17 20.32 -8.90
N VAL A 129 -8.75 19.19 -8.49
CA VAL A 129 -8.94 18.81 -7.10
C VAL A 129 -8.29 17.46 -6.81
N CYS A 130 -7.91 17.24 -5.55
CA CYS A 130 -7.37 15.96 -5.12
C CYS A 130 -8.41 14.85 -5.28
N ARG A 131 -7.98 13.72 -5.85
CA ARG A 131 -8.80 12.51 -6.00
C ARG A 131 -8.15 11.34 -5.28
N SER A 132 -8.95 10.62 -4.51
CA SER A 132 -8.58 9.31 -3.98
C SER A 132 -9.21 8.22 -4.83
N VAL A 133 -8.42 7.23 -5.24
CA VAL A 133 -8.86 6.08 -6.02
C VAL A 133 -8.60 4.79 -5.28
N LEU A 134 -9.52 3.83 -5.43
CA LEU A 134 -9.34 2.45 -5.00
C LEU A 134 -9.01 1.59 -6.22
N LEU A 135 -7.84 0.97 -6.19
CA LEU A 135 -7.29 0.11 -7.21
C LEU A 135 -7.46 -1.35 -6.78
N GLU A 136 -8.12 -2.16 -7.60
CA GLU A 136 -8.00 -3.63 -7.54
C GLU A 136 -6.76 -4.05 -8.30
N ARG A 137 -5.98 -4.94 -7.73
CA ARG A 137 -4.88 -5.62 -8.40
C ARG A 137 -5.21 -7.10 -8.47
N THR A 138 -4.96 -7.70 -9.62
CA THR A 138 -5.04 -9.14 -9.80
C THR A 138 -3.65 -9.68 -10.05
N ALA A 139 -3.18 -10.59 -9.21
CA ALA A 139 -1.91 -11.27 -9.40
C ALA A 139 -2.05 -12.47 -10.35
N THR A 140 -0.92 -13.10 -10.69
CA THR A 140 -0.86 -14.23 -11.63
C THR A 140 -1.67 -15.43 -11.15
N ASP A 141 -1.75 -15.62 -9.84
CA ASP A 141 -2.55 -16.65 -9.15
C ASP A 141 -4.05 -16.32 -9.06
N ARG A 142 -4.49 -15.23 -9.72
CA ARG A 142 -5.85 -14.65 -9.64
C ARG A 142 -6.24 -14.10 -8.26
N SER A 143 -5.32 -14.03 -7.31
CA SER A 143 -5.58 -13.36 -6.04
C SER A 143 -5.83 -11.87 -6.27
N ARG A 144 -6.77 -11.30 -5.51
CA ARG A 144 -7.17 -9.90 -5.63
C ARG A 144 -6.74 -9.12 -4.40
N SER A 145 -6.13 -7.96 -4.61
CA SER A 145 -5.76 -7.04 -3.53
C SER A 145 -6.24 -5.63 -3.84
N ASN A 146 -6.65 -4.90 -2.80
CA ASN A 146 -7.15 -3.54 -2.92
C ASN A 146 -6.13 -2.55 -2.38
N GLN A 147 -5.81 -1.53 -3.16
CA GLN A 147 -4.86 -0.48 -2.78
C GLN A 147 -5.48 0.89 -3.03
N SER A 148 -5.38 1.79 -2.05
CA SER A 148 -5.88 3.16 -2.19
C SER A 148 -4.75 4.13 -2.50
N PHE A 149 -5.01 5.07 -3.41
CA PHE A 149 -4.10 6.14 -3.78
C PHE A 149 -4.77 7.50 -3.58
N ALA A 150 -4.03 8.48 -3.07
CA ALA A 150 -4.43 9.88 -3.07
C ALA A 150 -3.56 10.63 -4.09
N ILE A 151 -4.20 11.22 -5.09
CA ILE A 151 -3.54 11.87 -6.22
C ILE A 151 -3.90 13.35 -6.14
N ALA A 152 -2.88 14.19 -6.02
CA ALA A 152 -3.05 15.64 -5.99
C ALA A 152 -3.67 16.14 -7.31
N ALA A 153 -4.21 17.36 -7.29
CA ALA A 153 -4.71 18.03 -8.48
C ALA A 153 -3.64 18.05 -9.59
N ARG A 154 -4.03 17.75 -10.84
CA ARG A 154 -3.13 17.81 -12.02
C ARG A 154 -1.80 17.08 -11.84
N SER A 155 -1.80 15.95 -11.14
CA SER A 155 -0.58 15.21 -10.80
C SER A 155 -0.63 13.77 -11.27
N VAL A 156 0.56 13.15 -11.30
CA VAL A 156 0.74 11.74 -11.64
C VAL A 156 1.32 10.99 -10.45
N VAL A 157 0.82 9.78 -10.20
CA VAL A 157 1.34 8.87 -9.17
C VAL A 157 1.73 7.55 -9.83
N PRO A 158 2.98 7.08 -9.65
CA PRO A 158 3.41 5.81 -10.21
C PRO A 158 2.70 4.64 -9.52
N VAL A 159 2.34 3.63 -10.31
CA VAL A 159 1.76 2.38 -9.84
C VAL A 159 2.77 1.27 -10.09
N ALA A 160 3.50 0.87 -9.05
CA ALA A 160 4.44 -0.26 -9.14
C ALA A 160 3.70 -1.56 -9.46
N ALA A 161 4.29 -2.47 -10.24
CA ALA A 161 3.61 -3.70 -10.66
C ALA A 161 3.36 -4.66 -9.48
N ASN A 162 4.25 -4.74 -8.48
CA ASN A 162 4.12 -5.57 -7.26
C ASN A 162 3.56 -6.98 -7.53
N GLY A 163 4.04 -7.68 -8.56
CA GLY A 163 3.56 -9.03 -8.92
C GLY A 163 2.12 -9.11 -9.45
N SER A 164 1.48 -7.97 -9.74
CA SER A 164 0.13 -7.89 -10.29
C SER A 164 0.17 -7.96 -11.83
N VAL A 165 -0.69 -8.78 -12.42
CA VAL A 165 -0.87 -8.91 -13.88
C VAL A 165 -1.85 -7.88 -14.42
N SER A 166 -2.83 -7.47 -13.60
CA SER A 166 -3.79 -6.43 -13.99
C SER A 166 -4.13 -5.51 -12.83
N ALA A 167 -4.53 -4.28 -13.18
CA ALA A 167 -4.99 -3.28 -12.23
C ALA A 167 -6.26 -2.60 -12.75
N LYS A 168 -7.25 -2.41 -11.88
CA LYS A 168 -8.55 -1.83 -12.23
C LYS A 168 -8.95 -0.77 -11.20
N ILE A 169 -9.41 0.39 -11.66
CA ILE A 169 -9.99 1.41 -10.77
C ILE A 169 -11.41 0.97 -10.43
N ILE A 170 -11.66 0.64 -9.16
CA ILE A 170 -12.99 0.26 -8.67
C ILE A 170 -13.78 1.50 -8.23
N ASN A 171 -13.09 2.49 -7.67
CA ASN A 171 -13.73 3.66 -7.10
C ASN A 171 -12.86 4.92 -7.22
N GLU A 172 -13.49 6.06 -7.44
CA GLU A 172 -12.87 7.40 -7.48
C GLU A 172 -13.73 8.36 -6.65
N ARG A 173 -13.12 9.08 -5.71
CA ARG A 173 -13.79 10.09 -4.88
C ARG A 173 -12.86 11.25 -4.59
N SER A 174 -13.38 12.42 -4.25
CA SER A 174 -12.55 13.53 -3.75
C SER A 174 -11.82 13.13 -2.46
N CYS A 175 -10.60 13.64 -2.27
CA CYS A 175 -9.88 13.47 -1.00
C CYS A 175 -10.67 14.12 0.14
N LEU A 176 -10.67 13.49 1.33
CA LEU A 176 -11.27 14.09 2.53
C LEU A 176 -10.34 15.20 3.03
N ALA A 177 -10.88 16.35 3.41
CA ALA A 177 -10.09 17.40 4.06
C ALA A 177 -9.41 16.79 5.31
N GLY A 178 -8.07 16.75 5.32
CA GLY A 178 -7.28 16.13 6.40
C GLY A 178 -6.71 14.74 6.09
N SER A 179 -7.10 14.06 5.00
CA SER A 179 -6.33 12.90 4.53
C SER A 179 -5.04 13.45 3.94
N LYS A 180 -3.91 13.26 4.63
CA LYS A 180 -2.57 13.56 4.11
C LYS A 180 -2.55 13.07 2.66
N SER A 181 -2.44 14.02 1.72
CA SER A 181 -2.09 13.72 0.34
C SER A 181 -0.95 12.69 0.40
N ALA A 182 -0.99 11.67 -0.45
CA ALA A 182 0.10 10.70 -0.51
C ALA A 182 1.38 11.53 -0.58
N ARG A 183 2.15 11.51 0.52
CA ARG A 183 3.31 12.36 0.66
C ARG A 183 4.15 12.04 -0.56
N ALA A 184 4.59 13.05 -1.30
CA ALA A 184 5.52 12.86 -2.41
C ALA A 184 6.52 11.80 -1.97
N LEU A 185 6.66 10.72 -2.76
CA LEU A 185 7.50 9.57 -2.44
C LEU A 185 8.76 10.09 -1.75
N GLY A 186 8.99 9.65 -0.51
CA GLY A 186 10.19 10.05 0.22
C GLY A 186 11.42 9.78 -0.65
N PRO A 187 12.52 10.52 -0.47
CA PRO A 187 13.68 10.43 -1.35
C PRO A 187 14.16 8.99 -1.60
N SER A 188 14.05 8.12 -0.58
CA SER A 188 14.31 6.69 -0.68
C SER A 188 13.35 5.94 -1.62
N ALA A 189 12.05 6.16 -1.49
CA ALA A 189 11.05 5.53 -2.35
C ALA A 189 11.09 6.08 -3.79
N LYS A 190 11.49 7.35 -3.95
CA LYS A 190 11.73 7.97 -5.26
C LYS A 190 12.99 7.40 -5.93
N ALA A 191 14.05 7.15 -5.16
CA ALA A 191 15.26 6.49 -5.64
C ALA A 191 15.00 5.02 -6.02
N ALA A 192 14.23 4.29 -5.20
CA ALA A 192 13.85 2.90 -5.48
C ALA A 192 13.03 2.80 -6.78
N ALA A 193 12.02 3.65 -6.97
CA ALA A 193 11.25 3.69 -8.21
C ALA A 193 12.09 4.08 -9.43
N ARG A 194 13.11 4.94 -9.24
CA ARG A 194 14.04 5.34 -10.31
C ARG A 194 15.01 4.22 -10.67
N LEU A 195 15.45 3.43 -9.69
CA LEU A 195 16.24 2.21 -9.90
C LEU A 195 15.43 1.12 -10.61
N GLU A 196 14.19 0.87 -10.20
CA GLU A 196 13.29 -0.06 -10.90
C GLU A 196 13.03 0.39 -12.35
N ALA A 197 12.81 1.69 -12.59
CA ALA A 197 12.60 2.21 -13.94
C ALA A 197 13.87 2.14 -14.81
N LEU A 198 15.06 2.25 -14.22
CA LEU A 198 16.33 2.03 -14.92
C LEU A 198 16.55 0.55 -15.23
N ALA A 199 16.19 -0.35 -14.31
CA ALA A 199 16.27 -1.80 -14.52
C ALA A 199 15.27 -2.31 -15.58
N ALA A 200 14.14 -1.63 -15.76
CA ALA A 200 13.13 -1.98 -16.76
C ALA A 200 13.40 -1.41 -18.16
N ARG A 201 14.46 -0.61 -18.36
CA ARG A 201 14.79 -0.07 -19.68
C ARG A 201 15.40 -1.16 -20.57
N PRO A 202 15.01 -1.23 -21.86
CA PRO A 202 15.69 -2.10 -22.81
C PRO A 202 17.17 -1.68 -22.91
N PRO A 203 18.11 -2.64 -22.93
CA PRO A 203 19.53 -2.34 -22.93
C PRO A 203 19.87 -1.54 -24.17
N LYS A 204 20.55 -0.40 -23.99
CA LYS A 204 21.03 0.38 -25.13
C LYS A 204 22.25 -0.32 -25.73
N PHE A 205 22.51 -0.04 -27.00
CA PHE A 205 23.66 -0.61 -27.74
C PHE A 205 24.99 -0.47 -26.96
N ASN A 206 25.21 0.66 -26.28
CA ASN A 206 26.41 0.87 -25.46
C ASN A 206 26.46 -0.02 -24.21
N ASP A 207 25.31 -0.36 -23.62
CA ASP A 207 25.25 -1.26 -22.46
C ASP A 207 25.60 -2.69 -22.90
N GLN A 208 25.11 -3.11 -24.07
CA GLN A 208 25.48 -4.39 -24.69
C GLN A 208 26.97 -4.45 -25.04
N ALA A 209 27.57 -3.34 -25.49
CA ALA A 209 29.00 -3.25 -25.76
C ALA A 209 29.86 -3.39 -24.47
N VAL A 210 29.38 -2.87 -23.34
CA VAL A 210 30.06 -3.02 -22.04
C VAL A 210 29.94 -4.46 -21.54
N GLU A 211 28.76 -5.08 -21.65
CA GLU A 211 28.57 -6.48 -21.25
C GLU A 211 29.39 -7.46 -22.10
N THR A 212 29.45 -7.26 -23.42
CA THR A 212 30.29 -8.06 -24.31
C THR A 212 31.78 -7.91 -23.98
N LYS A 213 32.26 -6.70 -23.68
CA LYS A 213 33.64 -6.46 -23.24
C LYS A 213 33.95 -7.14 -21.89
N ARG A 214 32.99 -7.14 -20.95
CA ARG A 214 33.11 -7.83 -19.65
C ARG A 214 33.13 -9.34 -19.82
N SER A 215 32.27 -9.87 -20.69
CA SER A 215 32.25 -11.30 -21.06
C SER A 215 33.58 -11.74 -21.67
N TRP A 216 34.13 -10.94 -22.60
CA TRP A 216 35.43 -11.19 -23.21
C TRP A 216 36.57 -11.22 -22.18
N ARG A 217 36.59 -10.28 -21.22
CA ARG A 217 37.57 -10.29 -20.13
C ARG A 217 37.47 -11.56 -19.28
N LYS A 218 36.25 -12.00 -18.95
CA LYS A 218 36.01 -13.22 -18.16
C LYS A 218 36.34 -14.51 -18.93
N LEU A 219 36.20 -14.50 -20.25
CA LEU A 219 36.64 -15.60 -21.11
C LEU A 219 38.17 -15.64 -21.16
N LYS A 220 38.82 -14.48 -21.39
CA LYS A 220 40.27 -14.36 -21.45
C LYS A 220 40.93 -14.82 -20.14
N SER A 221 40.39 -14.44 -18.98
CA SER A 221 40.91 -14.89 -17.69
C SER A 221 40.77 -16.41 -17.49
N ARG A 222 39.66 -17.00 -17.94
CA ARG A 222 39.47 -18.46 -17.89
C ARG A 222 40.46 -19.20 -18.80
N VAL A 223 40.75 -18.66 -19.97
CA VAL A 223 41.75 -19.24 -20.89
C VAL A 223 43.15 -19.16 -20.29
N ILE A 224 43.52 -18.05 -19.67
CA ILE A 224 44.81 -17.90 -18.98
C ILE A 224 44.94 -18.93 -17.86
N LYS A 225 43.94 -19.01 -16.96
CA LYS A 225 43.95 -19.96 -15.86
C LYS A 225 44.04 -21.42 -16.35
N LYS A 226 43.28 -21.78 -17.38
CA LYS A 226 43.34 -23.13 -17.95
C LYS A 226 44.73 -23.45 -18.52
N LYS A 227 45.44 -22.48 -19.09
CA LYS A 227 46.82 -22.66 -19.55
C LYS A 227 47.78 -22.88 -18.37
N GLU A 228 47.65 -22.10 -17.30
CA GLU A 228 48.44 -22.27 -16.07
C GLU A 228 48.22 -23.66 -15.47
N ASP A 229 46.95 -24.07 -15.30
CA ASP A 229 46.59 -25.40 -14.77
C ASP A 229 47.19 -26.53 -15.63
N THR A 230 47.18 -26.40 -16.97
CA THR A 230 47.79 -27.41 -17.86
C THR A 230 49.32 -27.46 -17.78
N VAL A 231 49.98 -26.31 -17.56
CA VAL A 231 51.44 -26.26 -17.40
C VAL A 231 51.83 -26.90 -16.07
N GLU A 232 51.09 -26.61 -15.00
CA GLU A 232 51.28 -27.22 -13.68
C GLU A 232 51.06 -28.74 -13.70
N ALA A 233 50.00 -29.20 -14.39
CA ALA A 233 49.74 -30.63 -14.56
C ALA A 233 50.87 -31.34 -15.33
N LEU A 234 51.41 -30.72 -16.40
CA LEU A 234 52.54 -31.26 -17.15
C LEU A 234 53.84 -31.30 -16.32
N ALA A 235 54.10 -30.27 -15.51
CA ALA A 235 55.23 -30.25 -14.59
C ALA A 235 55.13 -31.36 -13.55
N THR A 236 53.94 -31.58 -12.98
CA THR A 236 53.67 -32.62 -12.00
C THR A 236 53.86 -34.03 -12.60
N ALA A 237 53.35 -34.26 -13.81
CA ALA A 237 53.52 -35.53 -14.51
C ALA A 237 55.00 -35.83 -14.82
N ARG A 238 55.79 -34.82 -15.18
CA ARG A 238 57.25 -34.96 -15.39
C ARG A 238 57.97 -35.34 -14.10
N LYS A 239 57.61 -34.73 -12.97
CA LYS A 239 58.18 -35.05 -11.66
C LYS A 239 57.86 -36.49 -11.26
N LEU A 240 56.60 -36.91 -11.34
CA LEU A 240 56.18 -38.29 -11.05
C LEU A 240 56.91 -39.32 -11.93
N LYS A 241 57.14 -39.00 -13.21
CA LYS A 241 57.91 -39.87 -14.11
C LYS A 241 59.39 -39.98 -13.69
N ALA A 242 60.00 -38.89 -13.23
CA ALA A 242 61.37 -38.90 -12.73
C ALA A 242 61.48 -39.70 -11.42
N ASP A 243 60.55 -39.50 -10.49
CA ASP A 243 60.50 -40.21 -9.22
C ASP A 243 60.31 -41.73 -9.45
N ALA A 244 59.42 -42.11 -10.37
CA ALA A 244 59.23 -43.51 -10.73
C ALA A 244 60.49 -44.15 -11.33
N LYS A 245 61.29 -43.39 -12.09
CA LYS A 245 62.56 -43.87 -12.64
C LYS A 245 63.59 -44.08 -11.54
N ASN A 246 63.77 -43.11 -10.64
CA ASN A 246 64.70 -43.22 -9.53
C ASN A 246 64.36 -44.42 -8.64
N ASN A 247 63.08 -44.60 -8.30
CA ASN A 247 62.63 -45.76 -7.52
C ASN A 247 62.93 -47.11 -8.22
N ALA A 248 62.80 -47.15 -9.55
CA ALA A 248 63.12 -48.36 -10.32
C ALA A 248 64.63 -48.64 -10.35
N ASP A 249 65.45 -47.59 -10.48
CA ASP A 249 66.91 -47.69 -10.46
C ASP A 249 67.40 -48.11 -9.05
N ASP A 250 66.81 -47.58 -7.98
CA ASP A 250 67.09 -47.98 -6.59
C ASP A 250 66.71 -49.44 -6.31
N ALA A 251 65.54 -49.87 -6.78
CA ALA A 251 65.10 -51.26 -6.67
C ALA A 251 66.04 -52.21 -7.44
N ALA A 252 66.47 -51.82 -8.65
CA ALA A 252 67.43 -52.59 -9.42
C ALA A 252 68.81 -52.66 -8.74
N GLY A 253 69.27 -51.58 -8.10
CA GLY A 253 70.48 -51.57 -7.28
C GLY A 253 70.38 -52.52 -6.09
N THR A 254 69.27 -52.47 -5.37
CA THR A 254 69.00 -53.35 -4.22
C THR A 254 69.02 -54.83 -4.62
N VAL A 255 68.39 -55.19 -5.75
CA VAL A 255 68.40 -56.56 -6.26
C VAL A 255 69.82 -57.00 -6.66
N ARG A 256 70.61 -56.13 -7.29
CA ARG A 256 72.01 -56.43 -7.61
C ARG A 256 72.87 -56.66 -6.36
N GLU A 257 72.66 -55.87 -5.30
CA GLU A 257 73.37 -56.06 -4.04
C GLU A 257 73.02 -57.41 -3.39
N LEU A 258 71.74 -57.80 -3.41
CA LEU A 258 71.27 -59.09 -2.89
C LEU A 258 71.82 -60.29 -3.68
N LEU A 259 71.96 -60.16 -5.00
CA LEU A 259 72.50 -61.24 -5.85
C LEU A 259 74.02 -61.42 -5.76
N ASN A 260 74.73 -60.42 -5.24
CA ASN A 260 76.19 -60.44 -5.07
C ASN A 260 76.64 -60.83 -3.64
N ARG A 261 75.70 -61.15 -2.74
CA ARG A 261 75.95 -61.72 -1.41
C ARG A 261 75.71 -63.22 -1.41
#